data_AF-A0A2V9VKZ8-F1
#
_entry.id   AF-A0A2V9VKZ8-F1
#
_cell.length_a   1.000
_cell.length_b   1.000
_cell.length_c   1.000
_cell.angle_alpha   90.00
_cell.angle_beta   90.00
_cell.angle_gamma   90.00
#
_symmetry.space_group_name_H-M   'P 1'
#
loop_
_entity.id
_entity.type
_entity.pdbx_description
1 polymer ?
#
loop_
_entity_poly.entity_id
_entity_poly.type
_entity_poly.pdbx_seq_one_letter_code
_entity_poly.pdbx_strand_id
1 'polypeptide(L)'
;MQKKIWNIVLATTVAALFSAMAWPQPKQAGRTLVVDGHAGQAEVIQKDGRAYVDLQSLMEITNGSLSSRGNRIVLSLPTSKVSHPAAESPEDSTPHPLPDNGLSRDFMKAGIEEFATMREWASTLAYAIQNNYHVTDEWAANYREKAAHNLRLAASVASTDADRSALQLLTNEFEAVRAWSDKLVEARKSMDTAKYTMSADALRNEPQSQKILTCGRFLATMLGSSSFQDDPSCH
;
A
#
# COMPACT_ATOMS: atom_id res chain seq x y z
N MET A 1 -20.08 74.84 -14.88
CA MET A 1 -19.38 73.76 -15.61
C MET A 1 -18.17 73.15 -14.86
N GLN A 2 -17.81 73.57 -13.63
CA GLN A 2 -16.64 73.01 -12.91
C GLN A 2 -16.97 72.05 -11.75
N LYS A 3 -18.20 72.03 -11.20
CA LYS A 3 -18.56 71.17 -10.07
C LYS A 3 -18.97 69.73 -10.44
N LYS A 4 -19.25 69.44 -11.71
CA LYS A 4 -19.57 68.08 -12.19
C LYS A 4 -18.33 67.28 -12.64
N ILE A 5 -17.19 67.93 -12.84
CA ILE A 5 -15.94 67.27 -13.25
C ILE A 5 -15.18 66.75 -12.03
N TRP A 6 -15.38 67.35 -10.83
CA TRP A 6 -14.73 66.88 -9.60
C TRP A 6 -15.29 65.54 -9.08
N ASN A 7 -16.61 65.32 -9.20
CA ASN A 7 -17.22 64.07 -8.71
C ASN A 7 -16.98 62.84 -9.60
N ILE A 8 -16.48 63.02 -10.82
CA ILE A 8 -16.15 61.89 -11.73
C ILE A 8 -14.69 61.46 -11.56
N VAL A 9 -13.80 62.37 -11.13
CA VAL A 9 -12.40 62.05 -10.85
C VAL A 9 -12.23 61.35 -9.49
N LEU A 10 -13.12 61.61 -8.51
CA LEU A 10 -13.05 60.95 -7.20
C LEU A 10 -13.67 59.54 -7.18
N ALA A 11 -14.59 59.22 -8.10
CA ALA A 11 -15.21 57.90 -8.19
C ALA A 11 -14.35 56.88 -8.97
N THR A 12 -13.41 57.34 -9.80
CA THR A 12 -12.52 56.48 -10.59
C THR A 12 -11.17 56.22 -9.91
N THR A 13 -10.81 56.95 -8.86
CA THR A 13 -9.56 56.73 -8.11
C THR A 13 -9.67 55.72 -6.97
N VAL A 14 -10.87 55.35 -6.51
CA VAL A 14 -11.04 54.33 -5.46
C VAL A 14 -11.17 52.90 -6.04
N ALA A 15 -11.60 52.75 -7.30
CA ALA A 15 -11.77 51.44 -7.93
C ALA A 15 -10.47 50.85 -8.55
N ALA A 16 -9.37 51.61 -8.59
CA ALA A 16 -8.12 51.20 -9.24
C ALA A 16 -7.02 50.70 -8.28
N LEU A 17 -7.34 50.44 -7.00
CA LEU A 17 -6.40 49.92 -5.99
C LEU A 17 -6.67 48.46 -5.57
N PHE A 18 -7.63 47.77 -6.21
CA PHE A 18 -7.92 46.34 -5.98
C PHE A 18 -7.36 45.41 -7.05
N SER A 19 -6.42 45.88 -7.88
CA SER A 19 -5.69 45.01 -8.81
C SER A 19 -4.41 44.51 -8.16
N ALA A 20 -4.36 43.18 -8.00
CA ALA A 20 -3.18 42.37 -7.69
C ALA A 20 -2.71 42.29 -6.22
N MET A 21 -3.56 41.76 -5.34
CA MET A 21 -3.05 40.79 -4.36
C MET A 21 -3.11 39.40 -4.98
N ALA A 22 -2.22 39.14 -5.94
CA ALA A 22 -1.87 37.76 -6.26
C ALA A 22 -1.10 37.23 -5.04
N TRP A 23 -1.80 36.53 -4.15
CA TRP A 23 -1.11 35.76 -3.12
C TRP A 23 -0.14 34.83 -3.85
N PRO A 24 1.16 34.85 -3.55
CA PRO A 24 2.06 33.85 -4.10
C PRO A 24 1.50 32.50 -3.65
N GLN A 25 1.03 31.69 -4.60
CA GLN A 25 0.80 30.30 -4.30
C GLN A 25 2.14 29.78 -3.76
N PRO A 26 2.15 29.04 -2.63
CA PRO A 26 3.38 28.42 -2.18
C PRO A 26 3.87 27.58 -3.36
N LYS A 27 4.95 28.02 -4.00
CA LYS A 27 5.65 27.20 -4.99
C LYS A 27 5.98 25.92 -4.25
N GLN A 28 5.31 24.84 -4.60
CA GLN A 28 5.49 23.54 -3.97
C GLN A 28 6.96 23.21 -4.15
N ALA A 29 7.74 23.37 -3.08
CA ALA A 29 9.17 23.21 -3.13
C ALA A 29 9.43 21.74 -3.43
N GLY A 30 10.13 21.46 -4.54
CA GLY A 30 10.63 20.12 -4.83
C GLY A 30 11.30 19.56 -3.58
N ARG A 31 10.89 18.37 -3.19
CA ARG A 31 11.49 17.65 -2.06
C ARG A 31 12.44 16.62 -2.63
N THR A 32 13.55 16.40 -1.94
CA THR A 32 14.41 15.26 -2.23
C THR A 32 13.65 13.97 -1.91
N LEU A 33 13.38 13.18 -2.94
CA LEU A 33 12.83 11.84 -2.83
C LEU A 33 13.95 10.83 -3.07
N VAL A 34 14.00 9.78 -2.25
CA VAL A 34 14.96 8.69 -2.40
C VAL A 34 14.19 7.40 -2.70
N VAL A 35 14.49 6.77 -3.84
CA VAL A 35 13.89 5.51 -4.27
C VAL A 35 15.01 4.51 -4.54
N ASP A 36 15.03 3.39 -3.81
CA ASP A 36 16.08 2.37 -3.90
C ASP A 36 17.51 2.95 -3.90
N GLY A 37 17.76 3.95 -3.05
CA GLY A 37 19.05 4.64 -2.93
C GLY A 37 19.32 5.75 -3.95
N HIS A 38 18.47 5.93 -4.96
CA HIS A 38 18.57 7.00 -5.94
C HIS A 38 17.85 8.24 -5.42
N ALA A 39 18.59 9.30 -5.15
CA ALA A 39 18.04 10.57 -4.69
C ALA A 39 17.80 11.52 -5.87
N GLY A 40 16.63 12.15 -5.93
CA GLY A 40 16.36 13.25 -6.86
C GLY A 40 15.23 14.15 -6.39
N GLN A 41 14.99 15.22 -7.12
CA GLN A 41 13.95 16.18 -6.78
C GLN A 41 12.60 15.70 -7.32
N ALA A 42 11.58 15.66 -6.46
CA ALA A 42 10.22 15.35 -6.87
C ALA A 42 9.25 16.32 -6.20
N GLU A 43 8.21 16.72 -6.93
CA GLU A 43 7.09 17.42 -6.32
C GLU A 43 6.27 16.41 -5.50
N VAL A 44 6.18 16.66 -4.19
CA VAL A 44 5.39 15.84 -3.27
C VAL A 44 4.31 16.70 -2.66
N ILE A 45 3.06 16.37 -2.93
CA ILE A 45 1.89 17.11 -2.46
C ILE A 45 1.17 16.29 -1.40
N GLN A 46 0.70 16.96 -0.35
CA GLN A 46 -0.08 16.33 0.72
C GLN A 46 -1.56 16.67 0.48
N LYS A 47 -2.40 15.64 0.33
CA LYS A 47 -3.85 15.80 0.23
C LYS A 47 -4.53 14.72 1.05
N ASP A 48 -5.43 15.12 1.95
CA ASP A 48 -6.17 14.23 2.84
C ASP A 48 -5.27 13.26 3.63
N GLY A 49 -4.12 13.76 4.11
CA GLY A 49 -3.13 12.98 4.86
C GLY A 49 -2.29 12.01 4.01
N ARG A 50 -2.49 11.95 2.69
CA ARG A 50 -1.73 11.12 1.75
C ARG A 50 -0.74 11.94 0.96
N ALA A 51 0.43 11.35 0.71
CA ALA A 51 1.45 11.89 -0.18
C ALA A 51 1.18 11.46 -1.61
N TYR A 52 1.20 12.41 -2.53
CA TYR A 52 1.15 12.18 -3.97
C TYR A 52 2.43 12.73 -4.57
N VAL A 53 3.02 11.97 -5.48
CA VAL A 53 4.28 12.31 -6.13
C VAL A 53 4.08 12.34 -7.63
N ASP A 54 4.75 13.29 -8.28
CA ASP A 54 4.80 13.34 -9.73
C ASP A 54 5.48 12.08 -10.32
N LEU A 55 4.77 11.41 -11.24
CA LEU A 55 5.23 10.13 -11.82
C LEU A 55 6.42 10.32 -12.78
N GLN A 56 6.55 11.49 -13.39
CA GLN A 56 7.68 11.79 -14.26
C GLN A 56 8.97 11.93 -13.44
N SER A 57 8.90 12.58 -12.29
CA SER A 57 10.00 12.67 -11.33
C SER A 57 10.42 11.29 -10.84
N LEU A 58 9.48 10.39 -10.57
CA LEU A 58 9.80 9.00 -10.23
C LEU A 58 10.52 8.26 -11.36
N MET A 59 10.04 8.41 -12.60
CA MET A 59 10.68 7.83 -13.78
C MET A 59 12.12 8.33 -13.93
N GLU A 60 12.36 9.63 -13.72
CA GLU A 60 13.70 10.23 -13.81
C GLU A 60 14.63 9.74 -12.71
N ILE A 61 14.16 9.69 -11.46
CA ILE A 61 14.96 9.23 -10.29
C ILE A 61 15.42 7.78 -10.47
N THR A 62 14.54 6.94 -11.00
CA THR A 62 14.75 5.49 -11.11
C THR A 62 15.30 5.05 -12.46
N ASN A 63 15.48 5.98 -13.41
CA ASN A 63 15.76 5.69 -14.81
C ASN A 63 14.75 4.70 -15.42
N GLY A 64 13.48 4.86 -15.03
CA GLY A 64 12.34 4.07 -15.48
C GLY A 64 11.77 4.53 -16.81
N SER A 65 10.64 3.95 -17.19
CA SER A 65 9.83 4.42 -18.32
C SER A 65 8.37 4.57 -17.94
N LEU A 66 7.73 5.61 -18.43
CA LEU A 66 6.31 5.88 -18.25
C LEU A 66 5.59 5.67 -19.60
N SER A 67 4.50 4.91 -19.59
CA SER A 67 3.62 4.79 -20.75
C SER A 67 2.17 4.97 -20.35
N SER A 68 1.38 5.56 -21.24
CA SER A 68 -0.06 5.70 -21.08
C SER A 68 -0.76 4.82 -22.10
N ARG A 69 -1.72 4.01 -21.65
CA ARG A 69 -2.56 3.17 -22.52
C ARG A 69 -4.00 3.27 -22.05
N GLY A 70 -4.80 4.06 -22.77
CA GLY A 70 -6.21 4.29 -22.42
C GLY A 70 -6.34 4.95 -21.05
N ASN A 71 -7.00 4.28 -20.11
CA ASN A 71 -7.16 4.74 -18.72
C ASN A 71 -6.03 4.27 -17.77
N ARG A 72 -4.97 3.65 -18.30
CA ARG A 72 -3.88 3.10 -17.49
C ARG A 72 -2.58 3.86 -17.71
N ILE A 73 -1.96 4.25 -16.62
CA ILE A 73 -0.56 4.72 -16.59
C ILE A 73 0.30 3.55 -16.10
N VAL A 74 1.34 3.20 -16.86
CA VAL A 74 2.28 2.12 -16.55
C VAL A 74 3.66 2.73 -16.35
N LEU A 75 4.14 2.68 -15.11
CA LEU A 75 5.53 3.01 -14.75
C LEU A 75 6.32 1.70 -14.67
N SER A 76 7.35 1.55 -15.51
CA SER A 76 8.27 0.41 -15.50
C SER A 76 9.59 0.85 -14.87
N LEU A 77 9.97 0.20 -13.77
CA LEU A 77 11.19 0.51 -13.04
C LEU A 77 12.25 -0.56 -13.35
N PRO A 78 13.49 -0.19 -13.69
CA PRO A 78 14.54 -1.18 -13.86
C PRO A 78 14.85 -1.80 -12.49
N THR A 79 14.75 -3.13 -12.41
CA THR A 79 15.29 -3.84 -11.25
C THR A 79 16.80 -3.69 -11.30
N SER A 80 17.43 -3.14 -10.27
CA SER A 80 18.89 -3.18 -10.10
C SER A 80 19.34 -4.64 -10.16
N LYS A 81 19.83 -5.06 -11.33
CA LYS A 81 20.47 -6.35 -11.52
C LYS A 81 21.70 -6.34 -10.63
N VAL A 82 21.71 -7.14 -9.57
CA VAL A 82 22.97 -7.69 -9.08
C VAL A 82 23.54 -8.46 -10.27
N SER A 83 24.66 -7.95 -10.80
CA SER A 83 25.34 -8.50 -11.96
C SER A 83 25.71 -9.96 -11.72
N HIS A 84 24.90 -10.88 -12.24
CA HIS A 84 25.40 -12.17 -12.70
C HIS A 84 25.77 -12.00 -14.19
N PRO A 85 26.91 -12.52 -14.66
CA PRO A 85 27.37 -12.29 -16.01
C PRO A 85 26.33 -12.76 -17.04
N ALA A 86 26.15 -11.93 -18.06
CA ALA A 86 25.27 -12.17 -19.19
C ALA A 86 25.66 -13.48 -19.90
N ALA A 87 24.68 -14.37 -20.07
CA ALA A 87 24.71 -15.36 -21.13
C ALA A 87 23.97 -14.75 -22.33
N GLU A 88 24.70 -14.58 -23.41
CA GLU A 88 24.21 -14.15 -24.72
C GLU A 88 23.12 -15.11 -25.23
N SER A 89 22.07 -14.55 -25.85
CA SER A 89 21.15 -15.34 -26.67
C SER A 89 21.91 -16.03 -27.80
N PRO A 90 21.42 -17.21 -28.22
CA PRO A 90 20.93 -17.28 -29.58
C PRO A 90 19.45 -17.65 -29.64
N GLU A 91 18.78 -17.05 -30.61
CA GLU A 91 17.50 -17.47 -31.16
C GLU A 91 17.53 -18.95 -31.52
N ASP A 92 16.71 -19.78 -30.88
CA ASP A 92 15.99 -20.86 -31.57
C ASP A 92 14.75 -21.24 -30.75
N SER A 93 13.58 -20.89 -31.29
CA SER A 93 12.28 -21.10 -30.65
C SER A 93 11.84 -22.54 -30.84
N THR A 94 12.35 -23.43 -29.99
CA THR A 94 11.62 -24.64 -29.62
C THR A 94 11.00 -24.40 -28.24
N PRO A 95 9.69 -24.66 -28.03
CA PRO A 95 9.11 -24.53 -26.69
C PRO A 95 9.66 -25.64 -25.81
N HIS A 96 10.77 -25.38 -25.12
CA HIS A 96 11.12 -26.12 -23.93
C HIS A 96 10.14 -25.73 -22.82
N PRO A 97 9.44 -26.68 -22.18
CA PRO A 97 8.63 -26.37 -21.02
C PRO A 97 9.58 -25.84 -19.94
N LEU A 98 9.36 -24.61 -19.49
CA LEU A 98 9.90 -24.17 -18.21
C LEU A 98 9.40 -25.15 -17.14
N PRO A 99 10.22 -25.54 -16.15
CA PRO A 99 9.70 -26.34 -15.05
C PRO A 99 8.61 -25.54 -14.33
N ASP A 100 7.38 -26.08 -14.27
CA ASP A 100 6.18 -25.51 -13.63
C ASP A 100 6.28 -25.48 -12.07
N ASN A 101 7.39 -25.00 -11.51
CA ASN A 101 7.72 -25.19 -10.08
C ASN A 101 7.55 -23.93 -9.22
N GLY A 102 7.14 -22.80 -9.80
CA GLY A 102 6.98 -21.52 -9.12
C GLY A 102 5.53 -21.14 -8.84
N LEU A 103 5.34 -20.01 -8.17
CA LEU A 103 4.01 -19.43 -7.98
C LEU A 103 3.47 -18.94 -9.33
N SER A 104 2.24 -19.32 -9.67
CA SER A 104 1.59 -18.87 -10.89
C SER A 104 1.25 -17.38 -10.78
N ARG A 105 1.24 -16.69 -11.93
CA ARG A 105 0.99 -15.24 -11.98
C ARG A 105 -0.38 -14.86 -11.39
N ASP A 106 -1.41 -15.65 -11.68
CA ASP A 106 -2.77 -15.34 -11.25
C ASP A 106 -2.94 -15.63 -9.76
N PHE A 107 -2.33 -16.70 -9.25
CA PHE A 107 -2.22 -16.92 -7.82
C PHE A 107 -1.47 -15.81 -7.10
N MET A 108 -0.31 -15.36 -7.61
CA MET A 108 0.43 -14.24 -6.98
C MET A 108 -0.42 -12.98 -6.88
N LYS A 109 -1.15 -12.61 -7.93
CA LYS A 109 -2.03 -11.43 -7.90
C LYS A 109 -3.11 -11.57 -6.83
N ALA A 110 -3.83 -12.70 -6.83
CA ALA A 110 -4.91 -12.95 -5.88
C ALA A 110 -4.37 -13.08 -4.44
N GLY A 111 -3.21 -13.71 -4.26
CA GLY A 111 -2.53 -13.86 -2.98
C GLY A 111 -2.02 -12.53 -2.41
N ILE A 112 -1.50 -11.64 -3.25
CA ILE A 112 -1.12 -10.27 -2.83
C ILE A 112 -2.37 -9.48 -2.40
N GLU A 113 -3.47 -9.60 -3.15
CA GLU A 113 -4.73 -8.93 -2.80
C GLU A 113 -5.32 -9.47 -1.49
N GLU A 114 -5.31 -10.78 -1.29
CA GLU A 114 -5.73 -11.40 -0.03
C GLU A 114 -4.84 -10.96 1.13
N PHE A 115 -3.53 -11.04 0.95
CA PHE A 115 -2.58 -10.59 1.97
C PHE A 115 -2.74 -9.11 2.33
N ALA A 116 -2.95 -8.25 1.35
CA ALA A 116 -3.24 -6.83 1.59
C ALA A 116 -4.56 -6.64 2.36
N THR A 117 -5.57 -7.45 2.08
CA THR A 117 -6.86 -7.42 2.78
C THR A 117 -6.72 -7.83 4.25
N MET A 118 -5.94 -8.87 4.55
CA MET A 118 -5.61 -9.27 5.92
C MET A 118 -4.84 -8.18 6.68
N ARG A 119 -3.86 -7.53 6.03
CA ARG A 119 -3.11 -6.41 6.63
C ARG A 119 -4.00 -5.22 6.94
N GLU A 120 -4.92 -4.89 6.04
CA GLU A 120 -5.89 -3.80 6.26
C GLU A 120 -6.79 -4.11 7.45
N TRP A 121 -7.34 -5.32 7.51
CA TRP A 121 -8.13 -5.78 8.66
C TRP A 121 -7.34 -5.66 9.96
N ALA A 122 -6.15 -6.23 10.00
CA ALA A 122 -5.35 -6.28 11.21
C ALA A 122 -4.94 -4.87 11.69
N SER A 123 -4.48 -4.02 10.76
CA SER A 123 -4.04 -2.66 11.09
C SER A 123 -5.20 -1.75 11.51
N THR A 124 -6.35 -1.85 10.85
CA THR A 124 -7.53 -1.06 11.24
C THR A 124 -8.02 -1.45 12.63
N LEU A 125 -8.05 -2.75 12.94
CA LEU A 125 -8.43 -3.22 14.27
C LEU A 125 -7.44 -2.78 15.34
N ALA A 126 -6.12 -2.91 15.08
CA ALA A 126 -5.10 -2.41 15.99
C ALA A 126 -5.31 -0.93 16.30
N TYR A 127 -5.48 -0.13 15.26
CA TYR A 127 -5.69 1.31 15.37
C TYR A 127 -6.94 1.63 16.20
N ALA A 128 -8.05 0.92 15.97
CA ALA A 128 -9.29 1.11 16.70
C ALA A 128 -9.14 0.80 18.20
N ILE A 129 -8.48 -0.31 18.54
CA ILE A 129 -8.24 -0.70 19.93
C ILE A 129 -7.31 0.30 20.64
N GLN A 130 -6.19 0.69 20.01
CA GLN A 130 -5.23 1.63 20.58
C GLN A 130 -5.82 3.02 20.85
N ASN A 131 -6.75 3.46 20.00
CA ASN A 131 -7.40 4.77 20.13
C ASN A 131 -8.76 4.70 20.83
N ASN A 132 -9.11 3.56 21.42
CA ASN A 132 -10.37 3.33 22.14
C ASN A 132 -11.63 3.60 21.28
N TYR A 133 -11.54 3.44 19.96
CA TYR A 133 -12.67 3.62 19.03
C TYR A 133 -13.62 2.45 19.02
N HIS A 134 -14.89 2.73 18.70
CA HIS A 134 -16.00 1.81 18.43
C HIS A 134 -15.65 0.48 17.70
N VAL A 135 -15.71 -0.73 18.26
CA VAL A 135 -15.48 -2.01 17.53
C VAL A 135 -16.59 -2.98 17.95
N THR A 136 -17.34 -3.47 16.97
CA THR A 136 -18.43 -4.44 17.17
C THR A 136 -18.10 -5.74 16.48
N ASP A 137 -18.86 -6.79 16.82
CA ASP A 137 -18.81 -8.07 16.10
C ASP A 137 -19.09 -7.89 14.61
N GLU A 138 -20.12 -7.11 14.26
CA GLU A 138 -20.49 -6.83 12.87
C GLU A 138 -19.36 -6.11 12.11
N TRP A 139 -18.73 -5.11 12.74
CA TRP A 139 -17.60 -4.40 12.15
C TRP A 139 -16.44 -5.35 11.86
N ALA A 140 -16.08 -6.23 12.80
CA ALA A 140 -15.01 -7.20 12.62
C ALA A 140 -15.39 -8.28 11.59
N ALA A 141 -16.66 -8.69 11.56
CA ALA A 141 -17.18 -9.65 10.59
C ALA A 141 -17.05 -9.14 9.15
N ASN A 142 -17.31 -7.86 8.88
CA ASN A 142 -17.18 -7.29 7.53
C ASN A 142 -15.75 -7.44 6.97
N TYR A 143 -14.73 -7.20 7.79
CA TYR A 143 -13.33 -7.41 7.38
C TYR A 143 -13.01 -8.89 7.18
N ARG A 144 -13.44 -9.73 8.13
CA ARG A 144 -13.24 -11.19 8.07
C ARG A 144 -13.89 -11.81 6.84
N GLU A 145 -15.10 -11.37 6.48
CA GLU A 145 -15.83 -11.85 5.31
C GLU A 145 -15.16 -11.42 4.00
N LYS A 146 -14.65 -10.18 3.94
CA LYS A 146 -13.88 -9.70 2.80
C LYS A 146 -12.58 -10.50 2.60
N ALA A 147 -11.82 -10.74 3.67
CA ALA A 147 -10.64 -11.59 3.61
C ALA A 147 -11.01 -13.05 3.24
N ALA A 148 -12.06 -13.61 3.84
CA ALA A 148 -12.53 -14.95 3.45
C ALA A 148 -12.95 -15.04 1.98
N HIS A 149 -13.50 -13.97 1.40
CA HIS A 149 -13.81 -13.91 -0.02
C HIS A 149 -12.54 -13.91 -0.87
N ASN A 150 -11.57 -13.04 -0.56
CA ASN A 150 -10.34 -12.91 -1.33
C ASN A 150 -9.44 -14.16 -1.20
N LEU A 151 -9.42 -14.83 -0.04
CA LEU A 151 -8.77 -16.13 0.14
C LEU A 151 -9.39 -17.21 -0.78
N ARG A 152 -10.72 -17.23 -0.96
CA ARG A 152 -11.37 -18.14 -1.91
C ARG A 152 -11.01 -17.83 -3.35
N LEU A 153 -10.86 -16.55 -3.70
CA LEU A 153 -10.38 -16.15 -5.02
C LEU A 153 -8.96 -16.67 -5.27
N ALA A 154 -8.04 -16.48 -4.31
CA ALA A 154 -6.70 -17.04 -4.38
C ALA A 154 -6.70 -18.57 -4.50
N ALA A 155 -7.56 -19.25 -3.75
CA ALA A 155 -7.72 -20.69 -3.85
C ALA A 155 -8.19 -21.15 -5.24
N SER A 156 -9.11 -20.42 -5.86
CA SER A 156 -9.68 -20.78 -7.17
C SER A 156 -8.69 -20.71 -8.33
N VAL A 157 -7.63 -19.91 -8.19
CA VAL A 157 -6.59 -19.72 -9.20
C VAL A 157 -5.30 -20.48 -8.88
N ALA A 158 -5.26 -21.22 -7.77
CA ALA A 158 -4.10 -22.03 -7.39
C ALA A 158 -3.97 -23.22 -8.35
N SER A 159 -2.97 -23.18 -9.21
CA SER A 159 -2.80 -24.13 -10.32
C SER A 159 -1.59 -25.03 -10.13
N THR A 160 -0.52 -24.55 -9.48
CA THR A 160 0.71 -25.30 -9.23
C THR A 160 0.75 -25.88 -7.81
N ASP A 161 1.67 -26.81 -7.55
CA ASP A 161 1.90 -27.33 -6.18
C ASP A 161 2.45 -26.23 -5.25
N ALA A 162 3.27 -25.32 -5.79
CA ALA A 162 3.75 -24.13 -5.11
C ALA A 162 2.59 -23.20 -4.72
N ASP A 163 1.61 -22.98 -5.60
CA ASP A 163 0.41 -22.20 -5.29
C ASP A 163 -0.37 -22.82 -4.13
N ARG A 164 -0.60 -24.14 -4.17
CA ARG A 164 -1.35 -24.84 -3.11
C ARG A 164 -0.62 -24.78 -1.76
N SER A 165 0.72 -24.83 -1.79
CA SER A 165 1.54 -24.72 -0.58
C SER A 165 1.51 -23.29 -0.03
N ALA A 166 1.65 -22.27 -0.88
CA ALA A 166 1.50 -20.87 -0.48
C ALA A 166 0.08 -20.53 0.00
N LEU A 167 -0.95 -21.15 -0.59
CA LEU A 167 -2.34 -21.01 -0.16
C LEU A 167 -2.53 -21.51 1.28
N GLN A 168 -1.85 -22.59 1.66
CA GLN A 168 -1.87 -23.07 3.04
C GLN A 168 -1.30 -22.02 4.00
N LEU A 169 -0.19 -21.37 3.64
CA LEU A 169 0.40 -20.31 4.47
C LEU A 169 -0.52 -19.08 4.57
N LEU A 170 -1.17 -18.68 3.47
CA LEU A 170 -2.18 -17.62 3.48
C LEU A 170 -3.38 -17.97 4.35
N THR A 171 -3.83 -19.24 4.30
CA THR A 171 -4.93 -19.72 5.14
C THR A 171 -4.55 -19.70 6.62
N ASN A 172 -3.33 -20.13 6.96
CA ASN A 172 -2.84 -20.08 8.34
C ASN A 172 -2.76 -18.63 8.85
N GLU A 173 -2.28 -17.70 8.03
CA GLU A 173 -2.25 -16.28 8.38
C GLU A 173 -3.66 -15.71 8.57
N PHE A 174 -4.61 -16.04 7.68
CA PHE A 174 -6.01 -15.66 7.83
C PHE A 174 -6.58 -16.11 9.17
N GLU A 175 -6.34 -17.37 9.54
CA GLU A 175 -6.80 -17.93 10.80
C GLU A 175 -6.12 -17.27 12.02
N ALA A 176 -4.84 -16.91 11.90
CA ALA A 176 -4.12 -16.17 12.94
C ALA A 176 -4.68 -14.77 13.14
N VAL A 177 -4.94 -14.02 12.06
CA VAL A 177 -5.59 -12.70 12.12
C VAL A 177 -7.00 -12.81 12.66
N ARG A 178 -7.77 -13.84 12.27
CA ARG A 178 -9.11 -14.09 12.82
C ARG A 178 -9.11 -14.30 14.31
N ALA A 179 -8.28 -15.24 14.80
CA ALA A 179 -8.18 -15.52 16.22
C ALA A 179 -7.74 -14.29 17.02
N TRP A 180 -6.83 -13.50 16.46
CA TRP A 180 -6.37 -12.25 17.09
C TRP A 180 -7.48 -11.21 17.11
N SER A 181 -8.25 -11.10 16.02
CA SER A 181 -9.40 -10.20 15.93
C SER A 181 -10.47 -10.56 16.96
N ASP A 182 -10.84 -11.83 17.05
CA ASP A 182 -11.83 -12.32 18.00
C ASP A 182 -11.42 -12.03 19.44
N LYS A 183 -10.14 -12.25 19.77
CA LYS A 183 -9.58 -11.91 21.09
C LYS A 183 -9.72 -10.43 21.42
N LEU A 184 -9.47 -9.54 20.46
CA LEU A 184 -9.55 -8.09 20.69
C LEU A 184 -10.99 -7.58 20.78
N VAL A 185 -11.89 -8.14 19.98
CA VAL A 185 -13.33 -7.86 20.09
C VAL A 185 -13.84 -8.30 21.45
N GLU A 186 -13.43 -9.48 21.94
CA GLU A 186 -13.81 -9.97 23.26
C GLU A 186 -13.24 -9.11 24.39
N ALA A 187 -11.95 -8.78 24.33
CA ALA A 187 -11.32 -7.86 25.29
C ALA A 187 -12.05 -6.53 25.37
N ARG A 188 -12.60 -6.06 24.24
CA ARG A 188 -13.43 -4.85 24.23
C ARG A 188 -14.77 -5.05 24.94
N LYS A 189 -15.48 -6.15 24.67
CA LYS A 189 -16.77 -6.48 25.32
C LYS A 189 -16.60 -6.57 26.83
N SER A 190 -15.50 -7.15 27.28
CA SER A 190 -15.17 -7.28 28.70
C SER A 190 -14.52 -6.04 29.33
N MET A 191 -14.39 -4.93 28.58
CA MET A 191 -13.72 -3.69 29.02
C MET A 191 -12.24 -3.87 29.43
N ASP A 192 -11.56 -4.89 28.89
CA ASP A 192 -10.15 -5.26 29.15
C ASP A 192 -9.18 -4.72 28.08
N THR A 193 -9.55 -3.64 27.38
CA THR A 193 -8.66 -3.01 26.37
C THR A 193 -7.68 -2.01 26.96
N ALA A 194 -7.80 -1.66 28.25
CA ALA A 194 -6.93 -0.68 28.91
C ALA A 194 -5.45 -1.05 28.78
N LYS A 195 -5.09 -2.34 28.89
CA LYS A 195 -3.71 -2.81 28.71
C LYS A 195 -3.11 -2.50 27.33
N TYR A 196 -3.94 -2.32 26.31
CA TYR A 196 -3.51 -1.99 24.95
C TYR A 196 -3.35 -0.49 24.70
N THR A 197 -3.82 0.36 25.60
CA THR A 197 -3.74 1.83 25.48
C THR A 197 -2.66 2.44 26.37
N MET A 198 -2.05 1.65 27.26
CA MET A 198 -1.00 2.11 28.18
C MET A 198 0.31 2.51 27.47
N SER A 199 0.59 1.94 26.30
CA SER A 199 1.71 2.33 25.46
C SER A 199 1.39 2.11 23.98
N ALA A 200 1.99 2.93 23.10
CA ALA A 200 1.78 2.85 21.65
C ALA A 200 2.12 1.46 21.07
N ASP A 201 3.00 0.72 21.74
CA ASP A 201 3.49 -0.58 21.28
C ASP A 201 2.87 -1.77 22.03
N ALA A 202 1.99 -1.54 23.00
CA ALA A 202 1.44 -2.62 23.84
C ALA A 202 0.80 -3.74 23.01
N LEU A 203 -0.02 -3.35 22.02
CA LEU A 203 -0.67 -4.30 21.14
C LEU A 203 0.33 -4.95 20.16
N ARG A 204 1.27 -4.17 19.62
CA ARG A 204 2.31 -4.65 18.70
C ARG A 204 3.19 -5.70 19.36
N ASN A 205 3.49 -5.54 20.65
CA ASN A 205 4.39 -6.42 21.40
C ASN A 205 3.69 -7.70 21.89
N GLU A 206 2.38 -7.87 21.67
CA GLU A 206 1.73 -9.14 21.96
C GLU A 206 2.34 -10.28 21.11
N PRO A 207 2.57 -11.47 21.68
CA PRO A 207 3.13 -12.60 20.94
C PRO A 207 2.36 -12.95 19.66
N GLN A 208 1.03 -12.90 19.70
CA GLN A 208 0.19 -13.18 18.53
C GLN A 208 0.34 -12.09 17.45
N SER A 209 0.41 -10.81 17.85
CA SER A 209 0.68 -9.73 16.91
C SER A 209 2.05 -9.88 16.27
N GLN A 210 3.08 -10.27 17.03
CA GLN A 210 4.43 -10.50 16.49
C GLN A 210 4.46 -11.67 15.50
N LYS A 211 3.71 -12.75 15.77
CA LYS A 211 3.58 -13.88 14.84
C LYS A 211 2.99 -13.43 13.49
N ILE A 212 1.85 -12.73 13.54
CA ILE A 212 1.18 -12.14 12.35
C ILE A 212 2.14 -11.20 11.60
N LEU A 213 2.83 -10.31 12.30
CA LEU A 213 3.78 -9.38 11.67
C LEU A 213 4.97 -10.09 11.01
N THR A 214 5.41 -11.21 11.57
CA THR A 214 6.56 -11.97 11.06
C THR A 214 6.15 -12.79 9.85
N CYS A 215 5.06 -13.56 9.94
CA CYS A 215 4.50 -14.29 8.80
C CYS A 215 4.14 -13.33 7.67
N GLY A 216 3.51 -12.19 7.97
CA GLY A 216 3.18 -11.20 6.96
C GLY A 216 4.40 -10.63 6.21
N ARG A 217 5.52 -10.36 6.89
CA ARG A 217 6.78 -9.94 6.21
C ARG A 217 7.30 -11.03 5.29
N PHE A 218 7.24 -12.28 5.74
CA PHE A 218 7.62 -13.43 4.94
C PHE A 218 6.72 -13.56 3.70
N LEU A 219 5.40 -13.56 3.86
CA LEU A 219 4.42 -13.68 2.76
C LEU A 219 4.59 -12.58 1.71
N ALA A 220 4.83 -11.33 2.15
CA ALA A 220 5.11 -10.21 1.25
C ALA A 220 6.32 -10.48 0.35
N THR A 221 7.38 -11.06 0.94
CA THR A 221 8.63 -11.38 0.24
C THR A 221 8.44 -12.57 -0.70
N MET A 222 7.81 -13.65 -0.22
CA MET A 222 7.54 -14.86 -0.99
C MET A 222 6.70 -14.54 -2.24
N LEU A 223 5.55 -13.89 -2.07
CA LEU A 223 4.63 -13.53 -3.16
C LEU A 223 5.27 -12.56 -4.16
N GLY A 224 6.17 -11.68 -3.70
CA GLY A 224 6.93 -10.78 -4.57
C GLY A 224 8.04 -11.47 -5.38
N SER A 225 8.55 -12.59 -4.88
CA SER A 225 9.68 -13.32 -5.48
C SER A 225 9.28 -14.35 -6.54
N SER A 226 7.98 -14.68 -6.66
CA SER A 226 7.44 -15.78 -7.49
C SER A 226 7.92 -17.20 -7.13
N SER A 227 8.73 -17.35 -6.09
CA SER A 227 9.21 -18.64 -5.60
C SER A 227 8.50 -19.00 -4.31
N PHE A 228 8.03 -20.24 -4.21
CA PHE A 228 7.54 -20.76 -2.94
C PHE A 228 8.71 -21.04 -2.00
N GLN A 229 8.55 -20.59 -0.76
CA GLN A 229 9.39 -20.95 0.37
C GLN A 229 8.44 -21.27 1.53
N ASP A 230 8.94 -22.03 2.50
CA ASP A 230 8.21 -22.25 3.75
C ASP A 230 8.89 -21.49 4.89
N ASP A 231 8.10 -21.06 5.87
CA ASP A 231 8.60 -20.32 7.03
C ASP A 231 7.83 -20.71 8.30
N PRO A 232 8.53 -21.14 9.38
CA PRO A 232 7.91 -21.53 10.63
C PRO A 232 7.01 -20.46 11.27
N SER A 233 7.18 -19.18 10.96
CA SER A 233 6.33 -18.11 11.50
C SER A 233 4.88 -18.19 11.01
N CYS A 234 4.63 -18.87 9.90
CA CYS A 234 3.31 -19.05 9.29
C CYS A 234 2.60 -20.36 9.68
N HIS A 235 3.09 -21.09 10.70
CA HIS A 235 2.48 -22.31 11.25
C HIS A 235 2.08 -22.12 12.70
#